data_AF-A0A3D3XW88-F1
#
_entry.id   AF-A0A3D3XW88-F1
#
_cell.length_a   1.000
_cell.length_b   1.000
_cell.length_c   1.000
_cell.angle_alpha   90.00
_cell.angle_beta   90.00
_cell.angle_gamma   90.00
#
_symmetry.space_group_name_H-M   'P 1'
#
loop_
_entity.id
_entity.type
_entity.pdbx_description
1 polymer ?
#
loop_
_entity_poly.entity_id
_entity_poly.type
_entity_poly.pdbx_seq_one_letter_code
_entity_poly.pdbx_strand_id
1 'polypeptide(L)'
;IERIPVHPRHARRLPSRIYDALVTDSKLLDVEGVAKTLEHTMPGLSVRHELHLNSRPTLLVCGRFETSFRPHREFAEKKMPHLTVQEVDTGHAVNMQAADTFNAAIETFVQSTS
;
A
#
# COMPACT_ATOMS: atom_id res chain seq x y z
N ILE A 1 -9.63 -18.19 -6.81
CA ILE A 1 -8.74 -17.04 -6.52
C ILE A 1 -9.36 -15.68 -6.86
N GLU A 2 -10.07 -15.51 -7.97
CA GLU A 2 -10.56 -14.19 -8.45
C GLU A 2 -11.45 -13.39 -7.49
N ARG A 3 -12.11 -14.04 -6.53
CA ARG A 3 -13.00 -13.36 -5.57
C ARG A 3 -12.23 -12.63 -4.46
N ILE A 4 -10.92 -12.88 -4.30
CA ILE A 4 -10.16 -12.20 -3.26
C ILE A 4 -10.06 -10.69 -3.56
N PRO A 5 -10.14 -9.81 -2.54
CA PRO A 5 -10.11 -8.36 -2.75
C PRO A 5 -8.85 -7.86 -3.46
N VAL A 6 -7.72 -8.55 -3.25
CA VAL A 6 -6.41 -8.21 -3.83
C VAL A 6 -6.21 -8.74 -5.26
N HIS A 7 -7.22 -9.39 -5.86
CA HIS A 7 -7.08 -9.91 -7.23
C HIS A 7 -6.97 -8.76 -8.25
N PRO A 8 -6.07 -8.86 -9.26
CA PRO A 8 -5.85 -7.79 -10.25
C PRO A 8 -7.10 -7.33 -10.99
N ARG A 9 -8.11 -8.18 -11.17
CA ARG A 9 -9.42 -7.83 -11.78
C ARG A 9 -10.09 -6.59 -11.16
N HIS A 10 -9.79 -6.28 -9.89
CA HIS A 10 -10.38 -5.14 -9.19
C HIS A 10 -9.56 -3.86 -9.39
N ALA A 11 -8.35 -3.96 -9.96
CA ALA A 11 -7.42 -2.86 -10.17
C ALA A 11 -7.67 -2.14 -11.52
N ARG A 12 -8.66 -1.23 -11.51
CA ARG A 12 -9.17 -0.56 -12.72
C ARG A 12 -8.25 0.48 -13.38
N ARG A 13 -7.16 0.87 -12.72
CA ARG A 13 -6.30 2.01 -13.12
C ARG A 13 -4.85 1.62 -13.36
N LEU A 14 -4.54 0.34 -13.35
CA LEU A 14 -3.17 -0.11 -13.63
C LEU A 14 -2.84 0.05 -15.12
N PRO A 15 -1.59 0.40 -15.47
CA PRO A 15 -1.10 0.31 -16.84
C PRO A 15 -1.31 -1.11 -17.39
N SER A 16 -1.75 -1.23 -18.65
CA SER A 16 -2.12 -2.52 -19.26
C SER A 16 -1.02 -3.58 -19.12
N ARG A 17 0.23 -3.21 -19.41
CA ARG A 17 1.39 -4.11 -19.25
C ARG A 17 1.48 -4.73 -17.86
N ILE A 18 1.26 -3.94 -16.81
CA ILE A 18 1.32 -4.40 -15.41
C ILE A 18 0.09 -5.26 -15.10
N TYR A 19 -1.08 -4.80 -15.52
CA TYR A 19 -2.34 -5.53 -15.33
C TYR A 19 -2.28 -6.94 -15.95
N ASP A 20 -1.84 -7.05 -17.20
CA ASP A 20 -1.79 -8.32 -17.95
C ASP A 20 -0.80 -9.31 -17.33
N ALA A 21 0.36 -8.81 -16.88
CA ALA A 21 1.33 -9.60 -16.14
C ALA A 21 0.73 -10.15 -14.83
N LEU A 22 0.09 -9.28 -14.03
CA LEU A 22 -0.52 -9.68 -12.76
C LEU A 22 -1.68 -10.68 -12.96
N VAL A 23 -2.50 -10.53 -14.01
CA VAL A 23 -3.57 -11.48 -14.34
C VAL A 23 -3.01 -12.83 -14.80
N THR A 24 -1.86 -12.83 -15.46
CA THR A 24 -1.18 -14.08 -15.83
C THR A 24 -0.65 -14.78 -14.58
N ASP A 25 0.02 -14.05 -13.70
CA ASP A 25 0.59 -14.58 -12.46
C ASP A 25 -0.47 -14.99 -11.45
N SER A 26 -1.64 -14.34 -11.42
CA SER A 26 -2.71 -14.69 -10.47
C SER A 26 -3.24 -16.12 -10.66
N LYS A 27 -3.05 -16.69 -11.87
CA LYS A 27 -3.39 -18.09 -12.19
C LYS A 27 -2.43 -19.09 -11.56
N LEU A 28 -1.23 -18.66 -11.16
CA LEU A 28 -0.20 -19.49 -10.53
C LEU A 28 -0.36 -19.56 -9.00
N LEU A 29 -1.29 -18.79 -8.42
CA LEU A 29 -1.50 -18.74 -6.98
C LEU A 29 -2.15 -20.04 -6.47
N ASP A 30 -1.50 -20.66 -5.49
CA ASP A 30 -2.12 -21.72 -4.68
C ASP A 30 -3.12 -21.11 -3.68
N VAL A 31 -4.40 -21.45 -3.86
CA VAL A 31 -5.49 -20.92 -3.03
C VAL A 31 -5.36 -21.37 -1.58
N GLU A 32 -4.90 -22.60 -1.33
CA GLU A 32 -4.73 -23.12 0.01
C GLU A 32 -3.56 -22.41 0.71
N GLY A 33 -2.43 -22.25 0.02
CA GLY A 33 -1.30 -21.46 0.49
C GLY A 33 -1.69 -20.01 0.83
N VAL A 34 -2.50 -19.36 -0.01
CA VAL A 34 -3.00 -18.00 0.26
C VAL A 34 -3.88 -17.98 1.52
N ALA A 35 -4.82 -18.92 1.65
CA ALA A 35 -5.72 -18.98 2.81
C ALA A 35 -4.93 -19.20 4.12
N LYS A 36 -4.02 -20.18 4.15
CA LYS A 36 -3.16 -20.48 5.30
C LYS A 36 -2.26 -19.31 5.66
N THR A 37 -1.72 -18.60 4.67
CA THR A 37 -0.93 -17.38 4.91
C THR A 37 -1.77 -16.32 5.62
N LEU A 38 -2.99 -16.05 5.13
CA LEU A 38 -3.86 -15.07 5.77
C LEU A 38 -4.25 -15.50 7.19
N GLU A 39 -4.65 -16.75 7.39
CA GLU A 39 -5.05 -17.29 8.69
C GLU A 39 -3.96 -17.18 9.74
N HIS A 40 -2.71 -17.52 9.39
CA HIS A 40 -1.62 -17.59 10.35
C HIS A 40 -0.81 -16.29 10.50
N THR A 41 -0.87 -15.37 9.53
CA THR A 41 -0.09 -14.11 9.58
C THR A 41 -0.91 -12.87 9.91
N MET A 42 -2.24 -12.92 9.81
CA MET A 42 -3.10 -11.75 10.07
C MET A 42 -3.52 -11.47 11.53
N PRO A 43 -3.57 -12.44 12.46
CA PRO A 43 -4.03 -12.16 13.81
C PRO A 43 -3.15 -11.10 14.51
N GLY A 44 -3.78 -10.04 15.03
CA GLY A 44 -3.09 -9.01 15.80
C GLY A 44 -2.21 -8.04 15.01
N LEU A 45 -2.30 -7.99 13.67
CA LEU A 45 -1.44 -7.12 12.84
C LEU A 45 -1.57 -5.62 13.12
N SER A 46 -2.66 -5.16 13.74
CA SER A 46 -2.88 -3.72 13.92
C SER A 46 -2.07 -3.16 15.10
N VAL A 47 -1.00 -2.46 14.78
CA VAL A 47 -0.23 -1.63 15.74
C VAL A 47 -0.78 -0.21 15.88
N ARG A 48 -2.06 0.01 15.55
CA ARG A 48 -2.67 1.35 15.57
C ARG A 48 -2.54 2.06 16.92
N HIS A 49 -2.57 1.29 18.01
CA HIS A 49 -2.44 1.79 19.37
C HIS A 49 -1.01 2.27 19.68
N GLU A 50 0.00 1.81 18.95
CA GLU A 50 1.42 2.13 19.15
C GLU A 50 1.92 3.25 18.24
N LEU A 51 1.13 3.74 17.27
CA LEU A 51 1.58 4.75 16.29
C LEU A 51 2.17 6.01 16.95
N HIS A 52 1.67 6.38 18.14
CA HIS A 52 2.15 7.51 18.91
C HIS A 52 3.58 7.34 19.46
N LEU A 53 4.10 6.11 19.49
CA LEU A 53 5.44 5.78 19.96
C LEU A 53 6.50 5.92 18.85
N ASN A 54 6.10 6.23 17.61
CA ASN A 54 7.05 6.36 16.51
C ASN A 54 8.07 7.48 16.77
N SER A 55 9.35 7.12 16.76
CA SER A 55 10.46 8.04 17.03
C SER A 55 11.34 8.31 15.80
N ARG A 56 10.97 7.78 14.62
CA ARG A 56 11.77 7.85 13.40
C ARG A 56 11.02 8.60 12.31
N PRO A 57 11.71 9.38 11.44
CA PRO A 57 11.10 9.89 10.23
C PRO A 57 10.37 8.77 9.47
N THR A 58 9.15 9.03 9.02
CA THR A 58 8.34 8.08 8.27
C THR A 58 7.69 8.78 7.09
N LEU A 59 7.77 8.18 5.91
CA LEU A 59 7.06 8.64 4.71
C LEU A 59 5.89 7.69 4.42
N LEU A 60 4.69 8.26 4.23
CA LEU A 60 3.53 7.57 3.68
C LEU A 60 3.19 8.18 2.32
N VAL A 61 3.41 7.42 1.24
CA VAL A 61 2.96 7.76 -0.10
C VAL A 61 1.65 7.04 -0.37
N CYS A 62 0.56 7.77 -0.60
CA CYS A 62 -0.77 7.18 -0.74
C CYS A 62 -1.55 7.74 -1.93
N GLY A 63 -2.43 6.91 -2.50
CA GLY A 63 -3.26 7.29 -3.63
C GLY A 63 -4.50 8.10 -3.21
N ARG A 64 -4.71 9.26 -3.84
CA ARG A 64 -5.87 10.12 -3.60
C ARG A 64 -7.22 9.41 -3.74
N PHE A 65 -7.29 8.47 -4.67
CA PHE A 65 -8.54 7.78 -5.00
C PHE A 65 -8.81 6.55 -4.11
N GLU A 66 -7.94 6.25 -3.15
CA GLU A 66 -8.12 5.17 -2.20
C GLU A 66 -8.97 5.62 -1.00
N THR A 67 -10.28 5.75 -1.22
CA THR A 67 -11.20 6.28 -0.21
C THR A 67 -11.31 5.41 1.04
N SER A 68 -11.17 4.08 0.90
CA SER A 68 -11.19 3.14 2.04
C SER A 68 -10.01 3.33 3.00
N PHE A 69 -8.87 3.80 2.51
CA PHE A 69 -7.67 4.00 3.33
C PHE A 69 -7.64 5.37 4.01
N ARG A 70 -8.40 6.34 3.51
CA ARG A 70 -8.44 7.72 4.02
C ARG A 70 -8.61 7.83 5.55
N PRO A 71 -9.56 7.12 6.21
CA PRO A 71 -9.70 7.20 7.67
C PRO A 71 -8.46 6.69 8.44
N HIS A 72 -7.69 5.78 7.84
CA HIS A 72 -6.45 5.26 8.41
C HIS A 72 -5.31 6.27 8.27
N ARG A 73 -5.18 6.88 7.09
CA ARG A 73 -4.24 7.98 6.84
C ARG A 73 -4.48 9.15 7.78
N GLU A 74 -5.72 9.64 7.85
CA GLU A 74 -6.08 10.78 8.71
C GLU A 74 -5.83 10.50 10.19
N PHE A 75 -5.98 9.24 10.63
CA PHE A 75 -5.61 8.86 11.98
C PHE A 75 -4.10 8.89 12.19
N ALA A 76 -3.33 8.34 11.26
CA ALA A 76 -1.88 8.34 11.33
C ALA A 76 -1.32 9.77 11.33
N GLU A 77 -1.79 10.65 10.44
CA GLU A 77 -1.43 12.09 10.41
C GLU A 77 -1.66 12.78 11.76
N LYS A 78 -2.73 12.42 12.47
CA LYS A 78 -3.07 13.00 13.78
C LYS A 78 -2.29 12.40 14.95
N LYS A 79 -1.79 11.17 14.82
CA LYS A 79 -1.34 10.36 15.97
C LYS A 79 0.10 9.87 15.88
N MET A 80 0.68 9.83 14.69
CA MET A 80 2.04 9.33 14.46
C MET A 80 3.01 10.52 14.34
N PRO A 81 3.94 10.70 15.29
CA PRO A 81 4.99 11.71 15.17
C PRO A 81 5.88 11.43 13.96
N HIS A 82 6.51 12.48 13.42
CA HIS A 82 7.49 12.38 12.32
C HIS A 82 6.95 11.75 11.02
N LEU A 83 5.64 11.77 10.83
CA LEU A 83 5.00 11.30 9.60
C LEU A 83 4.93 12.42 8.56
N THR A 84 5.52 12.17 7.40
CA THR A 84 5.32 12.94 6.18
C THR A 84 4.37 12.17 5.28
N VAL A 85 3.32 12.83 4.80
CA VAL A 85 2.35 12.23 3.88
C VAL A 85 2.47 12.88 2.51
N GLN A 86 2.58 12.06 1.47
CA GLN A 86 2.55 12.50 0.08
C GLN A 86 1.40 11.82 -0.65
N GLU A 87 0.42 12.62 -1.05
CA GLU A 87 -0.70 12.15 -1.85
C GLU A 87 -0.36 12.20 -3.35
N VAL A 88 -0.75 11.16 -4.09
CA VAL A 88 -0.53 11.05 -5.55
C VAL A 88 -1.87 10.74 -6.22
N ASP A 89 -2.14 11.29 -7.41
CA ASP A 89 -3.38 11.05 -8.18
C ASP A 89 -3.47 9.62 -8.75
N THR A 90 -3.56 8.64 -7.85
CA THR A 90 -3.60 7.19 -8.12
C THR A 90 -4.57 6.48 -7.16
N GLY A 91 -4.82 5.18 -7.40
CA GLY A 91 -5.47 4.29 -6.43
C GLY A 91 -4.48 3.68 -5.42
N HIS A 92 -4.86 2.55 -4.83
CA HIS A 92 -4.05 1.85 -3.82
C HIS A 92 -2.61 1.53 -4.28
N ALA A 93 -2.45 1.08 -5.52
CA ALA A 93 -1.16 0.67 -6.07
C ALA A 93 -0.34 1.87 -6.60
N VAL A 94 0.06 2.81 -5.72
CA VAL A 94 0.79 4.03 -6.11
C VAL A 94 2.10 3.69 -6.82
N ASN A 95 2.86 2.72 -6.29
CA ASN A 95 4.13 2.24 -6.84
C ASN A 95 4.01 1.67 -8.26
N MET A 96 2.82 1.20 -8.67
CA MET A 96 2.58 0.66 -10.01
C MET A 96 1.94 1.69 -10.95
N GLN A 97 1.09 2.58 -10.43
CA GLN A 97 0.37 3.58 -11.23
C GLN A 97 1.19 4.84 -11.50
N ALA A 98 2.05 5.23 -10.56
CA ALA A 98 2.90 6.41 -10.65
C ALA A 98 4.31 6.09 -10.13
N ALA A 99 4.94 5.08 -10.73
CA ALA A 99 6.24 4.57 -10.30
C ALA A 99 7.30 5.68 -10.19
N ASP A 100 7.38 6.57 -11.18
CA ASP A 100 8.36 7.67 -11.17
C ASP A 100 8.14 8.63 -10.00
N THR A 101 6.88 9.02 -9.74
CA THR A 101 6.52 9.88 -8.60
C THR A 101 6.80 9.18 -7.26
N PHE A 102 6.47 7.90 -7.16
CA PHE A 102 6.73 7.10 -5.96
C PHE A 102 8.23 6.96 -5.68
N ASN A 103 9.03 6.68 -6.70
CA ASN A 103 10.47 6.54 -6.58
C ASN A 103 11.13 7.86 -6.19
N ALA A 104 10.76 8.97 -6.85
CA ALA A 104 11.27 10.30 -6.51
C ALA A 104 10.93 10.71 -5.06
N ALA A 105 9.74 10.36 -4.56
CA ALA A 105 9.35 10.60 -3.18
C ALA A 105 10.27 9.85 -2.19
N ILE A 106 10.58 8.58 -2.47
CA ILE A 106 11.49 7.78 -1.65
C ILE A 106 12.91 8.34 -1.70
N GLU A 107 13.43 8.63 -2.88
CA GLU A 107 14.78 9.18 -3.06
C GLU A 107 14.95 10.48 -2.25
N THR A 108 13.99 11.40 -2.37
CA THR A 108 13.97 12.66 -1.61
C THR A 108 13.94 12.41 -0.10
N PHE A 109 13.10 11.47 0.35
CA PHE A 109 12.96 11.16 1.76
C PHE A 109 14.22 10.52 2.35
N VAL A 110 14.83 9.56 1.67
CA VAL A 110 16.07 8.91 2.12
C VAL A 110 17.22 9.92 2.17
N GLN A 111 17.34 10.80 1.17
CA GLN A 111 18.37 11.84 1.15
C GLN A 111 18.21 12.89 2.26
N SER A 112 16.97 13.21 2.65
CA SER A 112 16.68 14.17 3.72
C SER A 112 16.75 13.59 5.14
N THR A 113 16.91 12.27 5.26
CA THR A 113 16.96 11.55 6.55
C THR A 113 18.30 10.86 6.81
N SER A 114 19.23 10.94 5.85
CA SER A 114 20.65 10.52 5.97
C SER A 114 21.48 11.61 6.63
#